data_AF-A0A357EHA0-F1
#
_entry.id   AF-A0A357EHA0-F1
#
_cell.length_a   1.000
_cell.length_b   1.000
_cell.length_c   1.000
_cell.angle_alpha   90.00
_cell.angle_beta   90.00
_cell.angle_gamma   90.00
#
_symmetry.space_group_name_H-M   'P 1'
#
loop_
_entity.id
_entity.type
_entity.pdbx_description
1 polymer ?
#
loop_
_entity_poly.entity_id
_entity_poly.type
_entity_poly.pdbx_seq_one_letter_code
_entity_poly.pdbx_strand_id
1 'polypeptide(L)'
;MQDAIGSLDALKAVDPDVYAAIESEAIRQREKLLLIASENFASPAVLAAQGSLLTNKYAEGYSGKRYYGGCQHADAVEDLAIQRCKQIFGADHVNVQPHSGSQANMAAYLSV
;
A
#
# COMPACT_ATOMS: atom_id res chain seq x y z
N MET A 1 -19.93 -2.12 -0.28
CA MET A 1 -18.48 -2.32 -0.53
C MET A 1 -18.21 -3.51 -1.45
N GLN A 2 -18.99 -4.60 -1.37
CA GLN A 2 -18.74 -5.83 -2.16
C GLN A 2 -18.63 -5.61 -3.68
N ASP A 3 -19.39 -4.67 -4.25
CA ASP A 3 -19.35 -4.41 -5.70
C ASP A 3 -18.33 -3.35 -6.13
N ALA A 4 -17.64 -2.70 -5.18
CA ALA A 4 -16.77 -1.55 -5.46
C ALA A 4 -15.27 -1.85 -5.28
N ILE A 5 -14.92 -2.99 -4.68
CA ILE A 5 -13.52 -3.39 -4.46
C ILE A 5 -13.27 -4.66 -5.28
N GLY A 6 -12.15 -4.71 -6.01
CA GLY A 6 -11.78 -5.91 -6.77
C GLY A 6 -11.63 -7.13 -5.86
N SER A 7 -11.99 -8.31 -6.37
CA SER A 7 -11.85 -9.59 -5.66
C SER A 7 -11.10 -10.60 -6.54
N LEU A 8 -10.57 -11.66 -5.91
CA LEU A 8 -9.98 -12.76 -6.66
C LEU A 8 -11.00 -13.48 -7.55
N ASP A 9 -12.29 -13.51 -7.16
CA ASP A 9 -13.36 -14.06 -7.99
C ASP A 9 -13.59 -13.22 -9.25
N ALA A 10 -13.57 -11.89 -9.12
CA ALA A 10 -13.65 -10.98 -10.26
C ALA A 10 -12.46 -11.15 -11.20
N LEU A 11 -11.25 -11.32 -10.64
CA LEU A 11 -10.05 -11.61 -11.42
C LEU A 11 -10.17 -12.95 -12.15
N LYS A 12 -10.61 -14.02 -11.48
CA LYS A 12 -10.78 -15.35 -12.07
C LYS A 12 -11.69 -15.35 -13.30
N ALA A 13 -12.76 -14.54 -13.26
CA ALA A 13 -13.72 -14.44 -14.36
C ALA A 13 -13.14 -13.72 -15.59
N VAL A 14 -12.20 -12.80 -15.40
CA VAL A 14 -11.62 -11.95 -16.46
C VAL A 14 -10.28 -12.48 -16.97
N ASP A 15 -9.44 -12.95 -16.05
CA ASP A 15 -8.07 -13.44 -16.30
C ASP A 15 -7.79 -14.70 -15.43
N PRO A 16 -8.25 -15.87 -15.88
CA PRO A 16 -8.08 -17.12 -15.13
C PRO A 16 -6.62 -17.57 -15.03
N ASP A 17 -5.76 -17.16 -15.97
CA ASP A 17 -4.34 -17.53 -15.97
C ASP A 17 -3.59 -16.78 -14.87
N VAL A 18 -3.83 -15.47 -14.71
CA VAL A 18 -3.26 -14.71 -13.59
C VAL A 18 -3.83 -15.19 -12.25
N TYR A 19 -5.12 -15.52 -12.17
CA TYR A 19 -5.71 -16.12 -10.98
C TYR A 19 -4.99 -17.43 -10.59
N ALA A 20 -4.77 -18.33 -11.56
CA ALA A 20 -4.10 -19.61 -11.31
C ALA A 20 -2.64 -19.43 -10.83
N ALA A 21 -1.93 -18.41 -11.35
CA ALA A 21 -0.60 -18.06 -10.90
C ALA A 21 -0.59 -17.57 -9.45
N ILE A 22 -1.56 -16.73 -9.04
CA ILE A 22 -1.69 -16.25 -7.67
C ILE A 22 -1.99 -17.40 -6.69
N GLU A 23 -2.90 -18.30 -7.04
CA GLU A 23 -3.20 -19.49 -6.22
C GLU A 23 -1.96 -20.38 -6.06
N SER A 24 -1.20 -20.57 -7.13
CA SER A 24 0.04 -21.33 -7.10
C SER A 24 1.10 -20.68 -6.20
N GLU A 25 1.19 -19.34 -6.20
CA GLU A 25 2.08 -18.61 -5.30
C GLU A 25 1.63 -18.74 -3.83
N ALA A 26 0.32 -18.73 -3.55
CA ALA A 26 -0.20 -18.94 -2.20
C ALA A 26 0.18 -20.33 -1.66
N ILE A 27 0.14 -21.37 -2.51
CA ILE A 27 0.61 -22.72 -2.16
C ILE A 27 2.12 -22.69 -1.91
N ARG A 28 2.91 -22.09 -2.81
CA ARG A 28 4.38 -21.97 -2.66
C ARG A 28 4.77 -21.31 -1.34
N GLN A 29 4.09 -20.24 -0.94
CA GLN A 29 4.36 -19.54 0.31
C GLN A 29 4.05 -20.38 1.54
N ARG A 30 2.99 -21.20 1.49
CA ARG A 30 2.59 -22.08 2.61
C ARG A 30 3.49 -23.30 2.77
N GLU A 31 4.00 -23.83 1.67
CA GLU A 31 4.72 -25.11 1.66
C GLU A 31 6.24 -24.98 1.71
N LYS A 32 6.79 -23.76 1.59
CA LYS A 32 8.24 -23.53 1.61
C LYS A 32 8.70 -22.81 2.87
N LEU A 33 9.88 -23.18 3.33
CA LEU A 33 10.64 -22.40 4.31
C LEU A 33 11.23 -21.16 3.62
N LEU A 34 10.82 -19.98 4.07
CA LEU A 34 11.31 -18.71 3.57
C LEU A 34 12.51 -18.23 4.41
N LEU A 35 13.69 -18.13 3.78
CA LEU A 35 14.95 -17.75 4.43
C LEU A 35 15.56 -16.45 3.89
N ILE A 36 14.85 -15.75 3.00
CA ILE A 36 15.30 -14.47 2.47
C ILE A 36 15.03 -13.40 3.52
N ALA A 37 16.10 -12.79 4.05
CA ALA A 37 16.02 -11.90 5.22
C ALA A 37 15.13 -10.65 5.02
N SER A 38 14.93 -10.22 3.78
CA SER A 38 14.11 -9.06 3.43
C SER A 38 12.66 -9.40 3.09
N GLU A 39 12.31 -10.68 2.94
CA GLU A 39 10.94 -11.08 2.66
C GLU A 39 10.15 -11.30 3.95
N ASN A 40 8.85 -11.03 3.90
CA ASN A 40 7.94 -11.20 5.02
C ASN A 40 6.50 -11.36 4.51
N PHE A 41 5.58 -11.76 5.39
CA PHE A 41 4.17 -11.92 5.07
C PHE A 41 3.36 -10.78 5.67
N ALA A 42 2.70 -9.99 4.81
CA ALA A 42 1.79 -8.95 5.25
C ALA A 42 0.51 -9.55 5.86
N SER A 43 -0.09 -8.86 6.82
CA SER A 43 -1.36 -9.30 7.40
C SER A 43 -2.52 -9.14 6.39
N PRO A 44 -3.60 -9.94 6.51
CA PRO A 44 -4.78 -9.79 5.65
C PRO A 44 -5.37 -8.37 5.68
N ALA A 45 -5.28 -7.66 6.81
CA ALA A 45 -5.75 -6.28 6.94
C ALA A 45 -4.93 -5.29 6.10
N VAL A 46 -3.61 -5.49 6.01
CA VAL A 46 -2.73 -4.67 5.15
C VAL A 46 -3.06 -4.92 3.68
N LEU A 47 -3.21 -6.19 3.28
CA LEU A 47 -3.57 -6.56 1.91
C LEU A 47 -4.93 -5.99 1.49
N ALA A 48 -5.92 -6.02 2.40
CA ALA A 48 -7.24 -5.44 2.16
C ALA A 48 -7.17 -3.92 1.94
N ALA A 49 -6.34 -3.19 2.70
CA ALA A 49 -6.14 -1.76 2.50
C ALA A 49 -5.44 -1.45 1.15
N GLN A 50 -4.42 -2.23 0.81
CA GLN A 50 -3.65 -2.07 -0.44
C GLN A 50 -4.50 -2.32 -1.69
N GLY A 51 -5.42 -3.28 -1.66
CA GLY A 51 -6.36 -3.59 -2.75
C GLY A 51 -7.64 -2.74 -2.74
N SER A 52 -7.72 -1.67 -1.96
CA SER A 52 -8.95 -0.90 -1.78
C SER A 52 -9.17 0.19 -2.84
N LEU A 53 -10.36 0.79 -2.80
CA LEU A 53 -10.77 1.94 -3.62
C LEU A 53 -9.82 3.16 -3.54
N LEU A 54 -8.97 3.25 -2.52
CA LEU A 54 -8.01 4.36 -2.41
C LEU A 54 -7.06 4.41 -3.63
N THR A 55 -6.82 3.28 -4.30
CA THR A 55 -6.05 3.24 -5.55
C THR A 55 -6.62 4.13 -6.65
N ASN A 56 -7.93 4.38 -6.65
CA ASN A 56 -8.58 5.23 -7.64
C ASN A 56 -8.38 6.73 -7.38
N LYS A 57 -7.82 7.11 -6.22
CA LYS A 57 -7.74 8.50 -5.80
C LYS A 57 -6.38 9.11 -6.13
N TYR A 58 -6.40 10.08 -7.04
CA TYR A 58 -5.27 10.98 -7.28
C TYR A 58 -5.27 12.11 -6.23
N ALA A 59 -4.25 12.16 -5.37
CA ALA A 59 -4.17 13.06 -4.21
C ALA A 59 -2.80 13.78 -4.11
N GLU A 60 -2.35 14.36 -5.22
CA GLU A 60 -1.08 15.10 -5.27
C GLU A 60 -1.05 16.28 -4.29
N GLY A 61 0.12 16.51 -3.68
CA GLY A 61 0.34 17.49 -2.62
C GLY A 61 0.40 16.81 -1.25
N TYR A 62 0.22 17.59 -0.19
CA TYR A 62 0.17 17.07 1.19
C TYR A 62 -1.24 17.25 1.77
N SER A 63 -1.54 16.54 2.86
CA SER A 63 -2.81 16.70 3.59
C SER A 63 -3.13 18.17 3.85
N GLY A 64 -4.35 18.61 3.52
CA GLY A 64 -4.79 20.00 3.61
C GLY A 64 -4.17 20.99 2.60
N LYS A 65 -3.25 20.52 1.74
CA LYS A 65 -2.57 21.30 0.68
C LYS A 65 -2.49 20.50 -0.62
N ARG A 66 -3.65 20.04 -1.10
CA ARG A 66 -3.78 19.22 -2.30
C ARG A 66 -3.94 20.08 -3.55
N TYR A 67 -3.43 19.58 -4.67
CA TYR A 67 -3.65 20.18 -5.99
C TYR A 67 -5.06 19.88 -6.54
N TYR A 68 -5.69 18.81 -6.06
CA TYR A 68 -7.00 18.34 -6.54
C TYR A 68 -8.01 18.22 -5.40
N GLY A 69 -9.29 18.40 -5.73
CA GLY A 69 -10.41 18.27 -4.79
C GLY A 69 -10.75 16.82 -4.43
N GLY A 70 -11.59 16.66 -3.41
CA GLY A 70 -12.14 15.35 -3.01
C GLY A 70 -11.13 14.42 -2.32
N CYS A 71 -10.13 14.98 -1.64
CA CYS A 71 -9.05 14.23 -0.98
C CYS A 71 -9.30 13.99 0.52
N GLN A 72 -10.43 14.42 1.08
CA GLN A 72 -10.65 14.43 2.53
C GLN A 72 -10.45 13.08 3.23
N HIS A 73 -10.73 11.96 2.54
CA HIS A 73 -10.52 10.62 3.10
C HIS A 73 -9.09 10.10 2.88
N ALA A 74 -8.42 10.53 1.80
CA ALA A 74 -7.00 10.25 1.61
C ALA A 74 -6.15 11.02 2.64
N ASP A 75 -6.50 12.27 2.90
CA ASP A 75 -5.90 13.12 3.94
C ASP A 75 -6.01 12.45 5.32
N ALA A 76 -7.19 11.97 5.70
CA ALA A 76 -7.38 11.26 6.96
C ALA A 76 -6.48 10.01 7.09
N VAL A 77 -6.29 9.25 6.01
CA VAL A 77 -5.42 8.06 6.00
C VAL A 77 -3.95 8.46 6.08
N GLU A 78 -3.52 9.48 5.33
CA GLU A 78 -2.14 10.00 5.35
C GLU A 78 -1.78 10.55 6.73
N ASP A 79 -2.68 11.34 7.33
CA ASP A 79 -2.48 11.90 8.67
C ASP A 79 -2.35 10.80 9.73
N LEU A 80 -3.22 9.78 9.70
CA LEU A 80 -3.13 8.63 10.60
C LEU A 80 -1.81 7.86 10.42
N ALA A 81 -1.36 7.68 9.18
CA ALA A 81 -0.08 7.01 8.91
C ALA A 81 1.10 7.81 9.48
N ILE A 82 1.14 9.13 9.25
CA ILE A 82 2.16 10.03 9.80
C ILE A 82 2.18 9.96 11.32
N GLN A 83 1.02 10.12 11.98
CA GLN A 83 0.92 10.10 13.44
C GLN A 83 1.41 8.76 14.03
N ARG A 84 1.01 7.64 13.43
CA ARG A 84 1.43 6.30 13.88
C ARG A 84 2.93 6.09 13.68
N CYS A 85 3.50 6.51 12.56
CA CYS A 85 4.94 6.44 12.35
C CYS A 85 5.71 7.29 13.37
N LYS A 86 5.26 8.52 13.64
CA LYS A 86 5.86 9.37 14.68
C LYS A 86 5.79 8.69 16.06
N GLN A 87 4.67 8.08 16.41
CA GLN A 87 4.51 7.37 17.68
C GLN A 87 5.43 6.14 17.79
N ILE A 88 5.58 5.36 16.72
CA ILE A 88 6.41 4.14 16.71
C ILE A 88 7.90 4.49 16.81
N PHE A 89 8.35 5.50 16.08
CA PHE A 89 9.77 5.80 15.92
C PHE A 89 10.28 7.01 16.71
N GLY A 90 9.39 7.76 17.37
CA GLY A 90 9.74 8.98 18.10
C GLY A 90 10.25 10.11 17.20
N ALA A 91 9.81 10.16 15.94
CA ALA A 91 10.29 11.11 14.95
C ALA A 91 9.53 12.45 15.00
N ASP A 92 10.24 13.56 14.82
CA ASP A 92 9.63 14.90 14.74
C ASP A 92 8.80 15.08 13.45
N HIS A 93 9.29 14.52 12.34
CA HIS A 93 8.70 14.61 11.01
C HIS A 93 8.71 13.26 10.29
N VAL A 94 7.67 12.98 9.51
CA VAL A 94 7.55 11.76 8.70
C VAL A 94 6.91 12.14 7.36
N ASN A 95 7.47 11.61 6.27
CA ASN A 95 6.83 11.59 4.96
C ASN A 95 6.52 10.13 4.59
N VAL A 96 5.25 9.82 4.32
CA VAL A 96 4.75 8.46 4.01
C VAL A 96 4.44 8.24 2.53
N GLN A 97 4.81 9.19 1.66
CA GLN A 97 4.50 9.15 0.22
C GLN A 97 5.49 8.39 -0.68
N PRO A 98 6.79 8.18 -0.33
CA PRO A 98 7.69 7.41 -1.21
C PRO A 98 7.20 5.99 -1.49
N HIS A 99 7.22 5.55 -2.74
CA HIS A 99 6.66 4.24 -3.12
C HIS A 99 7.55 3.05 -2.72
N SER A 100 8.83 3.28 -2.45
CA SER A 100 9.77 2.26 -2.01
C SER A 100 11.00 2.89 -1.32
N GLY A 101 11.82 2.06 -0.70
CA GLY A 101 13.06 2.52 -0.02
C GLY A 101 14.03 3.24 -0.96
N SER A 102 14.19 2.77 -2.20
CA SER A 102 15.07 3.44 -3.18
C SER A 102 14.60 4.86 -3.50
N GLN A 103 13.30 5.06 -3.66
CA GLN A 103 12.73 6.39 -3.92
C GLN A 103 12.80 7.30 -2.69
N ALA A 104 12.63 6.75 -1.49
CA ALA A 104 12.82 7.51 -0.25
C ALA A 104 14.27 8.04 -0.14
N ASN A 105 15.26 7.20 -0.45
CA ASN A 105 16.66 7.62 -0.48
C ASN A 105 16.91 8.71 -1.53
N MET A 106 16.39 8.54 -2.75
CA MET A 106 16.51 9.57 -3.79
C MET A 106 15.88 10.90 -3.37
N ALA A 107 14.71 10.88 -2.74
CA ALA A 107 14.05 12.08 -2.24
C ALA A 107 14.90 12.79 -1.18
N ALA A 108 15.51 12.06 -0.26
CA ALA A 108 16.41 12.63 0.75
C ALA A 108 17.70 13.21 0.15
N TYR A 109 18.27 12.58 -0.88
CA TYR A 109 19.47 13.08 -1.54
C TYR A 109 19.21 14.33 -2.39
N LEU A 110 17.99 14.46 -2.94
CA LEU A 110 17.60 15.56 -3.81
C LEU A 110 16.88 16.71 -3.08
N SER A 111 16.69 16.63 -1.76
CA SER A 111 15.95 17.65 -0.99
C SER A 111 16.79 18.87 -0.57
N VAL A 112 17.91 19.12 -1.25
CA VAL A 112 18.86 20.21 -0.96
C VAL A 112 18.65 21.45 -1.83
#